data_AF-A0A2Z4FLN4-F1
#
_entry.id   AF-A0A2Z4FLN4-F1
#
_cell.length_a   1.000
_cell.length_b   1.000
_cell.length_c   1.000
_cell.angle_alpha   90.00
_cell.angle_beta   90.00
_cell.angle_gamma   90.00
#
_symmetry.space_group_name_H-M   'P 1'
#
loop_
_entity.id
_entity.type
_entity.pdbx_description
1 polymer ?
#
loop_
_entity_poly.entity_id
_entity_poly.type
_entity_poly.pdbx_seq_one_letter_code
_entity_poly.pdbx_strand_id
1 'polypeptide(L)'
;MISKRSAMSKVSLRPNTLAKVAIVLPILCAFLLPSVAQAQDAPAKAQPADAATAAPAAEDAAAEQAAPKAVDSFSVSVQLNAATNVADQAVILLAARPKGPHEPKDPTPQHQWTATTNAQGLATFANIPLTVATSGLRLHATTFQNGHLYKSPAVTPAPGIKLNIGIYEQGHTLDGVVIKDVQTIAHVWENHIFFQQFYLVSTEGDKLIDTAQLAGARFENGMPIRLPIKATGIQVESPGETRVVNSIVNWKGVLKPGENVPVSVAFSIPADHTTFTYEQEFDYPVRSAKILLPLEPTSPQVKIAYFDTVSLAAPGFKVDAVEGGLNGQNQGKFLVADNGTFEKDGVMAFQLTGLPFDEPTGAWLALILGVAGIIVALIYSRQEQRHIDKTRTSAGVAEMLRGEQKELLDELAALEQDYEDGEVGDLEYERESLLLRGRIALVMRKIAEIEEAMASPEAPNVAA
;
A
#
# COMPACT_ATOMS: atom_id res chain seq x y z
N MET A 1 66.21 16.22 6.74
CA MET A 1 66.93 15.95 8.00
C MET A 1 65.92 15.52 9.05
N ILE A 2 66.05 14.27 9.52
CA ILE A 2 65.72 13.72 10.84
C ILE A 2 64.44 14.23 11.54
N SER A 3 63.41 13.39 11.63
CA SER A 3 63.06 12.74 12.92
C SER A 3 61.77 11.92 12.79
N LYS A 4 61.92 10.61 12.95
CA LYS A 4 60.84 9.62 13.11
C LYS A 4 60.31 9.69 14.55
N ARG A 5 58.99 9.64 14.74
CA ARG A 5 58.40 9.14 16.00
C ARG A 5 57.32 8.10 15.69
N SER A 6 57.68 6.87 16.05
CA SER A 6 56.80 5.71 16.23
C SER A 6 55.72 5.99 17.27
N ALA A 7 54.51 5.51 17.02
CA ALA A 7 53.56 5.16 18.06
C ALA A 7 53.11 3.71 17.79
N MET A 8 53.62 2.79 18.60
CA MET A 8 53.15 1.42 18.73
C MET A 8 51.82 1.43 19.49
N SER A 9 50.76 0.85 18.92
CA SER A 9 49.61 0.38 19.69
C SER A 9 49.53 -1.13 19.59
N LYS A 10 49.80 -1.78 20.72
CA LYS A 10 49.58 -3.21 20.95
C LYS A 10 48.10 -3.42 21.24
N VAL A 11 47.40 -4.17 20.40
CA VAL A 11 46.10 -4.77 20.77
C VAL A 11 46.26 -6.28 20.73
N SER A 12 46.11 -6.89 21.90
CA SER A 12 46.20 -8.31 22.15
C SER A 12 44.98 -9.04 21.61
N LEU A 13 45.22 -10.01 20.73
CA LEU A 13 44.29 -11.09 20.42
C LEU A 13 44.27 -12.10 21.59
N ARG A 14 43.07 -12.48 22.03
CA ARG A 14 42.83 -13.79 22.65
C ARG A 14 41.69 -14.51 21.91
N PRO A 15 41.72 -15.85 21.84
CA PRO A 15 40.89 -16.63 20.93
C PRO A 15 39.72 -17.36 21.63
N ASN A 16 38.85 -17.90 20.78
CA ASN A 16 37.94 -19.03 20.96
C ASN A 16 36.73 -18.86 21.90
N THR A 17 35.53 -19.01 21.32
CA THR A 17 34.80 -20.29 21.38
C THR A 17 33.67 -20.37 20.34
N LEU A 18 33.71 -21.47 19.60
CA LEU A 18 32.64 -22.05 18.78
C LEU A 18 31.41 -22.39 19.64
N ALA A 19 30.21 -21.99 19.21
CA ALA A 19 28.98 -22.67 19.55
C ALA A 19 27.87 -22.43 18.51
N LYS A 20 27.71 -23.45 17.65
CA LYS A 20 26.44 -24.05 17.19
C LYS A 20 25.37 -23.16 16.54
N VAL A 21 25.28 -23.36 15.23
CA VAL A 21 24.11 -23.31 14.35
C VAL A 21 22.83 -23.79 15.04
N ALA A 22 21.75 -23.00 14.94
CA ALA A 22 20.37 -23.49 14.91
C ALA A 22 19.55 -22.59 13.97
N ILE A 23 19.28 -23.13 12.79
CA ILE A 23 18.30 -22.64 11.81
C ILE A 23 16.91 -23.01 12.32
N VAL A 24 16.05 -22.03 12.60
CA VAL A 24 14.59 -22.23 12.67
C VAL A 24 13.88 -20.95 12.20
N LEU A 25 13.12 -21.09 11.12
CA LEU A 25 12.04 -20.21 10.65
C LEU A 25 10.95 -21.18 10.12
N PRO A 26 9.65 -20.84 10.01
CA PRO A 26 8.82 -19.77 10.58
C PRO A 26 7.54 -20.35 11.26
N ILE A 27 6.50 -19.51 11.42
CA ILE A 27 5.08 -19.78 11.70
C ILE A 27 4.66 -19.39 13.13
N LEU A 28 3.90 -18.29 13.27
CA LEU A 28 2.45 -18.33 13.49
C LEU A 28 1.91 -16.90 13.70
N CYS A 29 0.92 -16.53 12.90
CA CYS A 29 0.05 -15.39 13.09
C CYS A 29 -0.77 -15.51 14.39
N ALA A 30 -0.94 -14.41 15.13
CA ALA A 30 -2.11 -14.19 15.99
C ALA A 30 -2.28 -12.69 16.29
N PHE A 31 -3.12 -12.02 15.50
CA PHE A 31 -3.80 -10.79 15.91
C PHE A 31 -4.93 -11.18 16.87
N LEU A 32 -4.92 -10.60 18.07
CA LEU A 32 -6.06 -10.60 19.00
C LEU A 32 -6.26 -9.17 19.51
N LEU A 33 -7.27 -8.48 18.98
CA LEU A 33 -7.89 -7.32 19.61
C LEU A 33 -9.34 -7.69 19.95
N PRO A 34 -9.82 -7.41 21.17
CA PRO A 34 -11.16 -7.80 21.59
C PRO A 34 -12.24 -6.87 21.01
N SER A 35 -13.31 -7.53 20.55
CA SER A 35 -14.61 -6.97 20.21
C SER A 35 -15.19 -6.13 21.35
N VAL A 36 -15.70 -4.93 21.02
CA VAL A 36 -16.62 -4.20 21.90
C VAL A 36 -18.04 -4.60 21.52
N ALA A 37 -18.72 -5.28 22.45
CA ALA A 37 -20.10 -5.68 22.34
C ALA A 37 -21.05 -4.47 22.50
N GLN A 38 -22.06 -4.44 21.65
CA GLN A 38 -23.28 -3.67 21.84
C GLN A 38 -24.05 -4.22 23.06
N ALA A 39 -24.56 -3.32 23.89
CA ALA A 39 -25.72 -3.58 24.74
C ALA A 39 -26.72 -2.44 24.55
N GLN A 40 -27.81 -2.78 23.87
CA GLN A 40 -29.08 -2.07 23.94
C GLN A 40 -29.66 -2.28 25.35
N ASP A 41 -30.15 -1.21 25.97
CA ASP A 41 -31.27 -1.35 26.90
C ASP A 41 -32.30 -0.25 26.64
N ALA A 42 -33.54 -0.71 26.58
CA ALA A 42 -34.74 -0.01 26.19
C ALA A 42 -35.41 0.69 27.40
N PRO A 43 -36.56 1.37 27.22
CA PRO A 43 -36.90 2.55 28.00
C PRO A 43 -37.70 2.27 29.26
N ALA A 44 -37.54 3.15 30.25
CA ALA A 44 -38.40 3.20 31.43
C ALA A 44 -39.76 3.84 31.10
N LYS A 45 -40.82 3.05 31.32
CA LYS A 45 -42.20 3.50 31.52
C LYS A 45 -42.29 4.42 32.74
N ALA A 46 -43.05 5.51 32.62
CA ALA A 46 -43.73 6.13 33.75
C ALA A 46 -45.20 6.42 33.39
N GLN A 47 -46.03 5.75 34.18
CA GLN A 47 -47.48 5.64 34.34
C GLN A 47 -48.33 6.93 34.19
N PRO A 48 -49.62 6.78 33.81
CA PRO A 48 -50.63 7.83 33.87
C PRO A 48 -51.29 7.92 35.26
N ALA A 49 -51.82 9.09 35.61
CA ALA A 49 -52.73 9.27 36.74
C ALA A 49 -54.00 10.02 36.30
N ASP A 50 -55.11 9.51 36.80
CA ASP A 50 -56.51 9.80 36.48
C ASP A 50 -57.04 11.19 36.86
N ALA A 51 -58.08 11.56 36.10
CA ALA A 51 -59.33 12.26 36.44
C ALA A 51 -59.46 13.10 37.73
N ALA A 52 -59.99 14.32 37.60
CA ALA A 52 -61.39 14.65 37.90
C ALA A 52 -61.67 16.17 37.88
N THR A 53 -62.68 16.53 37.08
CA THR A 53 -63.76 17.50 37.29
C THR A 53 -63.66 18.57 38.38
N ALA A 54 -63.74 19.84 37.99
CA ALA A 54 -64.64 20.84 38.61
C ALA A 54 -64.75 22.09 37.71
N ALA A 55 -65.98 22.44 37.30
CA ALA A 55 -66.36 23.79 36.91
C ALA A 55 -66.53 24.65 38.19
N PRO A 56 -66.41 25.99 38.10
CA PRO A 56 -67.64 26.76 37.99
C PRO A 56 -67.56 28.05 37.13
N ALA A 57 -68.76 28.43 36.66
CA ALA A 57 -69.35 29.76 36.43
C ALA A 57 -68.49 31.00 36.11
N ALA A 58 -68.73 31.50 34.89
CA ALA A 58 -69.02 32.87 34.46
C ALA A 58 -68.57 34.08 35.31
N GLU A 59 -67.76 34.95 34.69
CA GLU A 59 -67.89 36.40 34.86
C GLU A 59 -67.52 37.12 33.55
N ASP A 60 -68.40 38.03 33.12
CA ASP A 60 -68.28 38.88 31.94
C ASP A 60 -67.02 39.77 32.00
N ALA A 61 -66.24 39.77 30.93
CA ALA A 61 -65.38 40.90 30.60
C ALA A 61 -65.26 41.01 29.07
N ALA A 62 -65.91 42.03 28.53
CA ALA A 62 -65.76 42.48 27.16
C ALA A 62 -64.28 42.76 26.87
N ALA A 63 -63.66 41.88 26.09
CA ALA A 63 -62.37 42.12 25.44
C ALA A 63 -62.63 42.42 23.96
N GLU A 64 -62.70 43.71 23.69
CA GLU A 64 -62.37 44.40 22.45
C GLU A 64 -61.64 43.51 21.44
N GLN A 65 -62.33 43.16 20.35
CA GLN A 65 -61.73 42.60 19.14
C GLN A 65 -60.76 43.64 18.57
N ALA A 66 -59.53 43.64 19.06
CA ALA A 66 -58.41 44.24 18.37
C ALA A 66 -58.27 43.49 17.04
N ALA A 67 -58.64 44.15 15.95
CA ALA A 67 -58.24 43.73 14.61
C ALA A 67 -56.74 43.37 14.63
N PRO A 68 -56.31 42.23 14.05
CA PRO A 68 -54.91 41.87 14.05
C PRO A 68 -54.13 43.01 13.42
N LYS A 69 -53.26 43.66 14.22
CA LYS A 69 -52.29 44.63 13.71
C LYS A 69 -51.60 43.97 12.53
N ALA A 70 -51.67 44.60 11.36
CA ALA A 70 -51.01 44.14 10.16
C ALA A 70 -49.54 43.87 10.52
N VAL A 71 -49.20 42.59 10.64
CA VAL A 71 -47.82 42.19 10.88
C VAL A 71 -47.12 42.52 9.58
N ASP A 72 -46.17 43.46 9.63
CA ASP A 72 -45.30 43.75 8.50
C ASP A 72 -44.76 42.41 8.01
N SER A 73 -45.11 42.08 6.77
CA SER A 73 -44.84 40.79 6.17
C SER A 73 -44.43 40.98 4.72
N PHE A 74 -43.70 40.01 4.20
CA PHE A 74 -43.22 40.03 2.83
C PHE A 74 -43.54 38.72 2.12
N SER A 75 -43.41 38.74 0.80
CA SER A 75 -43.59 37.57 -0.05
C SER A 75 -42.25 37.02 -0.53
N VAL A 76 -42.21 35.70 -0.66
CA VAL A 76 -41.11 34.94 -1.25
C VAL A 76 -41.67 34.06 -2.34
N SER A 77 -41.00 34.02 -3.48
CA SER A 77 -41.38 33.12 -4.57
C SER A 77 -40.30 32.06 -4.76
N VAL A 78 -40.72 30.81 -4.95
CA VAL A 78 -39.83 29.69 -5.26
C VAL A 78 -40.18 29.18 -6.65
N GLN A 79 -39.22 29.21 -7.57
CA GLN A 79 -39.35 28.67 -8.91
C GLN A 79 -38.71 27.28 -8.97
N LEU A 80 -39.49 26.29 -9.40
CA LEU A 80 -38.99 24.99 -9.79
C LEU A 80 -38.54 25.05 -11.25
N ASN A 81 -37.26 24.80 -11.48
CA ASN A 81 -36.67 24.71 -12.82
C ASN A 81 -36.56 23.23 -13.17
N ALA A 82 -37.49 22.74 -13.99
CA ALA A 82 -37.57 21.35 -14.41
C ALA A 82 -37.85 21.24 -15.91
N ALA A 83 -37.36 20.17 -16.54
CA ALA A 83 -37.78 19.80 -17.90
C ALA A 83 -39.20 19.19 -17.92
N THR A 84 -39.64 18.63 -16.79
CA THR A 84 -40.94 17.98 -16.63
C THR A 84 -42.01 18.93 -16.08
N ASN A 85 -43.28 18.56 -16.24
CA ASN A 85 -44.38 19.27 -15.58
C ASN A 85 -44.23 19.17 -14.05
N VAL A 86 -44.10 20.33 -13.40
CA VAL A 86 -43.94 20.49 -11.95
C VAL A 86 -45.10 21.29 -11.34
N ALA A 87 -46.27 21.25 -11.98
CA ALA A 87 -47.51 21.81 -11.41
C ALA A 87 -47.96 21.01 -10.17
N ASP A 88 -48.61 21.69 -9.23
CA ASP A 88 -49.20 21.12 -8.01
C ASP A 88 -48.19 20.42 -7.08
N GLN A 89 -46.91 20.71 -7.24
CA GLN A 89 -45.84 20.12 -6.45
C GLN A 89 -45.68 20.86 -5.13
N ALA A 90 -45.61 20.10 -4.03
CA ALA A 90 -45.41 20.67 -2.71
C ALA A 90 -43.99 21.24 -2.56
N VAL A 91 -43.91 22.49 -2.14
CA VAL A 91 -42.67 23.20 -1.83
C VAL A 91 -42.75 23.66 -0.37
N ILE A 92 -41.68 23.41 0.35
CA ILE A 92 -41.54 23.78 1.76
C ILE A 92 -40.49 24.88 1.84
N LEU A 93 -40.87 26.05 2.35
CA LEU A 93 -39.94 27.13 2.66
C LEU A 93 -39.54 27.01 4.13
N LEU A 94 -38.24 27.00 4.40
CA LEU A 94 -37.66 26.83 5.73
C LEU A 94 -36.83 28.06 6.09
N ALA A 95 -37.05 28.60 7.29
CA ALA A 95 -36.16 29.57 7.91
C ALA A 95 -35.37 28.89 9.03
N ALA A 96 -34.04 28.82 8.86
CA ALA A 96 -33.14 28.23 9.84
C ALA A 96 -31.92 29.12 10.04
N ARG A 97 -31.22 28.97 11.17
CA ARG A 97 -29.92 29.63 11.36
C ARG A 97 -28.92 29.15 10.28
N PRO A 98 -27.87 29.93 9.96
CA PRO A 98 -26.82 29.43 9.08
C PRO A 98 -26.17 28.15 9.65
N LYS A 99 -25.83 27.23 8.76
CA LYS A 99 -25.13 25.99 9.08
C LYS A 99 -23.70 26.31 9.53
N GLY A 100 -23.27 25.76 10.67
CA GLY A 100 -21.90 25.91 11.14
C GLY A 100 -20.90 25.10 10.29
N PRO A 101 -19.61 25.48 10.27
CA PRO A 101 -18.59 24.83 9.42
C PRO A 101 -18.35 23.36 9.74
N HIS A 102 -18.72 22.89 10.94
CA HIS A 102 -18.49 21.52 11.41
C HIS A 102 -19.78 20.77 11.74
N GLU A 103 -20.94 21.32 11.38
CA GLU A 103 -22.22 20.66 11.66
C GLU A 103 -22.55 19.65 10.56
N PRO A 104 -22.67 18.36 10.87
CA PRO A 104 -22.92 17.34 9.84
C PRO A 104 -24.35 17.45 9.28
N LYS A 105 -25.31 17.83 10.12
CA LYS A 105 -26.74 17.95 9.76
C LYS A 105 -27.14 19.40 9.56
N ASP A 106 -28.18 19.61 8.76
CA ASP A 106 -28.80 20.92 8.63
C ASP A 106 -29.47 21.34 9.95
N PRO A 107 -29.41 22.63 10.30
CA PRO A 107 -30.00 23.12 11.54
C PRO A 107 -31.53 22.97 11.52
N THR A 108 -32.11 22.65 12.68
CA THR A 108 -33.56 22.56 12.84
C THR A 108 -34.22 23.89 12.45
N PRO A 109 -35.21 23.89 11.56
CA PRO A 109 -35.89 25.12 11.15
C PRO A 109 -36.68 25.73 12.31
N GLN A 110 -36.63 27.05 12.43
CA GLN A 110 -37.42 27.79 13.42
C GLN A 110 -38.81 28.14 12.87
N HIS A 111 -38.90 28.35 11.56
CA HIS A 111 -40.16 28.57 10.86
C HIS A 111 -40.21 27.74 9.59
N GLN A 112 -41.43 27.30 9.25
CA GLN A 112 -41.72 26.49 8.08
C GLN A 112 -43.04 26.97 7.47
N TRP A 113 -43.04 27.10 6.14
CA TRP A 113 -44.24 27.37 5.35
C TRP A 113 -44.34 26.35 4.22
N THR A 114 -45.56 26.07 3.79
CA THR A 114 -45.83 25.15 2.69
C THR A 114 -46.68 25.86 1.63
N ALA A 115 -46.36 25.61 0.37
CA ALA A 115 -47.13 26.08 -0.77
C ALA A 115 -47.05 25.04 -1.90
N THR A 116 -47.99 25.10 -2.82
CA THR A 116 -47.96 24.31 -4.05
C THR A 116 -47.54 25.19 -5.22
N THR A 117 -46.86 24.59 -6.20
CA THR A 117 -46.52 25.28 -7.45
C THR A 117 -47.72 25.41 -8.37
N ASN A 118 -47.75 26.49 -9.13
CA ASN A 118 -48.70 26.67 -10.23
C ASN A 118 -48.26 25.94 -11.51
N ALA A 119 -49.02 26.10 -12.60
CA ALA A 119 -48.72 25.51 -13.91
C ALA A 119 -47.34 25.89 -14.48
N GLN A 120 -46.75 26.99 -14.01
CA GLN A 120 -45.42 27.47 -14.40
C GLN A 120 -44.32 26.99 -13.44
N GLY A 121 -44.63 26.16 -12.44
CA GLY A 121 -43.66 25.71 -11.44
C GLY A 121 -43.31 26.76 -10.38
N LEU A 122 -44.10 27.82 -10.23
CA LEU A 122 -43.88 28.88 -9.24
C LEU A 122 -44.75 28.65 -8.00
N ALA A 123 -44.12 28.51 -6.85
CA ALA A 123 -44.78 28.52 -5.54
C ALA A 123 -44.60 29.90 -4.89
N THR A 124 -45.68 30.49 -4.37
CA THR A 124 -45.63 31.80 -3.72
C THR A 124 -46.02 31.68 -2.26
N PHE A 125 -45.15 32.19 -1.40
CA PHE A 125 -45.33 32.24 0.05
C PHE A 125 -45.65 33.68 0.43
N ALA A 126 -46.89 33.91 0.85
CA ALA A 126 -47.34 35.20 1.36
C ALA A 126 -47.24 35.23 2.90
N ASN A 127 -47.28 36.43 3.46
CA ASN A 127 -47.36 36.66 4.91
C ASN A 127 -46.17 36.13 5.72
N ILE A 128 -44.96 36.19 5.17
CA ILE A 128 -43.74 35.84 5.93
C ILE A 128 -43.42 37.00 6.88
N PRO A 129 -43.36 36.79 8.21
CA PRO A 129 -43.12 37.86 9.16
C PRO A 129 -41.79 38.57 8.92
N LEU A 130 -41.76 39.91 8.99
CA LEU A 130 -40.53 40.69 8.85
C LEU A 130 -39.46 40.32 9.90
N THR A 131 -39.88 39.77 11.04
CA THR A 131 -38.98 39.25 12.09
C THR A 131 -38.02 38.17 11.59
N VAL A 132 -38.40 37.44 10.54
CA VAL A 132 -37.52 36.45 9.89
C VAL A 132 -36.33 37.12 9.21
N ALA A 133 -36.54 38.31 8.63
CA ALA A 133 -35.48 39.08 7.99
C ALA A 133 -34.50 39.72 8.99
N THR A 134 -34.97 40.06 10.19
CA THR A 134 -34.16 40.72 11.22
C THR A 134 -33.50 39.77 12.23
N SER A 135 -33.92 38.50 12.27
CA SER A 135 -33.43 37.49 13.23
C SER A 135 -32.14 36.76 12.81
N GLY A 136 -31.55 37.13 11.66
CA GLY A 136 -30.34 36.46 11.15
C GLY A 136 -30.58 35.06 10.59
N LEU A 137 -31.84 34.65 10.43
CA LEU A 137 -32.21 33.39 9.79
C LEU A 137 -31.94 33.44 8.28
N ARG A 138 -31.77 32.26 7.69
CA ARG A 138 -31.60 32.04 6.25
C ARG A 138 -32.79 31.28 5.71
N LEU A 139 -33.32 31.75 4.58
CA LEU A 139 -34.37 31.06 3.85
C LEU A 139 -33.76 30.05 2.90
N HIS A 140 -34.30 28.85 2.89
CA HIS A 140 -34.08 27.89 1.82
C HIS A 140 -35.38 27.12 1.58
N ALA A 141 -35.64 26.80 0.32
CA ALA A 141 -36.79 26.00 -0.08
C ALA A 141 -36.38 24.58 -0.42
N THR A 142 -37.23 23.62 -0.08
CA THR A 142 -37.08 22.20 -0.40
C THR A 142 -38.33 21.66 -1.08
N THR A 143 -38.16 20.67 -1.94
CA THR A 143 -39.25 19.90 -2.55
C THR A 143 -38.83 18.45 -2.71
N PHE A 144 -39.80 17.55 -2.77
CA PHE A 144 -39.57 16.12 -2.91
C PHE A 144 -40.19 15.62 -4.21
N GLN A 145 -39.39 14.95 -5.05
CA GLN A 145 -39.86 14.37 -6.29
C GLN A 145 -39.11 13.08 -6.60
N ASN A 146 -39.83 12.06 -7.05
CA ASN A 146 -39.27 10.77 -7.45
C ASN A 146 -38.34 10.16 -6.38
N GLY A 147 -38.67 10.30 -5.10
CA GLY A 147 -37.84 9.75 -4.02
C GLY A 147 -36.68 10.66 -3.57
N HIS A 148 -36.43 11.79 -4.23
CA HIS A 148 -35.29 12.65 -3.97
C HIS A 148 -35.69 14.01 -3.40
N LEU A 149 -34.91 14.49 -2.42
CA LEU A 149 -35.03 15.82 -1.86
C LEU A 149 -34.17 16.82 -2.67
N TYR A 150 -34.82 17.84 -3.20
CA TYR A 150 -34.18 18.97 -3.87
C TYR A 150 -34.22 20.19 -2.96
N LYS A 151 -33.12 20.93 -2.92
CA LYS A 151 -32.92 22.07 -2.01
C LYS A 151 -32.32 23.24 -2.78
N SER A 152 -32.84 24.44 -2.52
CA SER A 152 -32.28 25.69 -3.03
C SER A 152 -31.13 26.20 -2.15
N PRO A 153 -30.25 27.06 -2.68
CA PRO A 153 -29.26 27.77 -1.87
C PRO A 153 -29.92 28.57 -0.74
N ALA A 154 -29.23 28.68 0.39
CA ALA A 154 -29.68 29.48 1.52
C ALA A 154 -29.45 30.97 1.24
N VAL A 155 -30.49 31.79 1.37
CA VAL A 155 -30.43 33.24 1.07
C VAL A 155 -30.82 34.09 2.28
N THR A 156 -30.36 35.35 2.30
CA THR A 156 -30.85 36.35 3.27
C THR A 156 -32.32 36.65 2.96
N PRO A 157 -33.23 36.59 3.95
CA PRO A 157 -34.62 36.98 3.74
C PRO A 157 -34.71 38.47 3.34
N ALA A 158 -35.38 38.75 2.22
CA ALA A 158 -35.62 40.09 1.72
C ALA A 158 -36.95 40.14 0.94
N PRO A 159 -37.66 41.28 0.90
CA PRO A 159 -38.90 41.40 0.14
C PRO A 159 -38.72 41.09 -1.35
N GLY A 160 -39.58 40.23 -1.90
CA GLY A 160 -39.57 39.90 -3.34
C GLY A 160 -38.44 38.98 -3.79
N ILE A 161 -37.73 38.33 -2.85
CA ILE A 161 -36.66 37.38 -3.20
C ILE A 161 -37.23 36.16 -3.93
N LYS A 162 -36.50 35.71 -4.94
CA LYS A 162 -36.80 34.51 -5.72
C LYS A 162 -35.77 33.43 -5.44
N LEU A 163 -36.25 32.27 -5.01
CA LEU A 163 -35.45 31.05 -4.80
C LEU A 163 -35.65 30.12 -5.99
N ASN A 164 -34.57 29.51 -6.47
CA ASN A 164 -34.63 28.55 -7.56
C ASN A 164 -34.26 27.15 -7.06
N ILE A 165 -35.08 26.15 -7.39
CA ILE A 165 -34.76 24.74 -7.16
C ILE A 165 -34.62 24.07 -8.53
N GLY A 166 -33.42 23.55 -8.83
CA GLY A 166 -33.20 22.70 -10.00
C GLY A 166 -33.76 21.30 -9.72
N ILE A 167 -34.70 20.87 -10.55
CA ILE A 167 -35.28 19.53 -10.54
C ILE A 167 -34.79 18.83 -11.80
N TYR A 168 -34.29 17.62 -11.62
CA TYR A 168 -33.60 16.89 -12.68
C TYR A 168 -34.33 15.56 -12.94
N GLU A 169 -34.36 15.15 -14.20
CA GLU A 169 -34.83 13.81 -14.56
C GLU A 169 -33.82 12.76 -14.08
N GLN A 170 -34.31 11.57 -13.74
CA GLN A 170 -33.45 10.48 -13.31
C GLN A 170 -32.75 9.85 -14.52
N GLY A 171 -31.42 9.88 -14.50
CA GLY A 171 -30.56 9.14 -15.41
C GLY A 171 -30.41 7.69 -14.96
N HIS A 172 -30.54 6.76 -15.90
CA HIS A 172 -30.35 5.32 -15.67
C HIS A 172 -29.01 4.79 -16.19
N THR A 173 -28.19 5.67 -16.76
CA THR A 173 -26.85 5.36 -17.27
C THR A 173 -25.82 6.29 -16.63
N LEU A 174 -24.55 5.91 -16.72
CA LEU A 174 -23.42 6.75 -16.29
C LEU A 174 -22.98 7.74 -17.38
N ASP A 175 -23.78 7.91 -18.43
CA ASP A 175 -23.50 8.86 -19.49
C ASP A 175 -23.62 10.28 -18.92
N GLY A 176 -22.55 11.06 -19.02
CA GLY A 176 -22.46 12.40 -18.42
C GLY A 176 -21.72 12.44 -17.08
N VAL A 177 -21.41 11.30 -16.45
CA VAL A 177 -20.54 11.31 -15.27
C VAL A 177 -19.14 11.79 -15.65
N VAL A 178 -18.61 12.71 -14.85
CA VAL A 178 -17.30 13.31 -15.05
C VAL A 178 -16.56 13.44 -13.73
N ILE A 179 -15.25 13.29 -13.77
CA ILE A 179 -14.36 13.65 -12.66
C ILE A 179 -13.89 15.08 -12.92
N LYS A 180 -14.40 16.04 -12.14
CA LYS A 180 -14.04 17.45 -12.30
C LYS A 180 -12.60 17.72 -11.90
N ASP A 181 -12.15 17.07 -10.84
CA ASP A 181 -10.78 17.17 -10.34
C ASP A 181 -10.37 15.85 -9.70
N VAL A 182 -9.13 15.42 -9.95
CA VAL A 182 -8.47 14.34 -9.23
C VAL A 182 -7.10 14.80 -8.76
N GLN A 183 -6.91 14.81 -7.44
CA GLN A 183 -5.65 15.15 -6.82
C GLN A 183 -5.02 13.87 -6.26
N THR A 184 -3.89 13.45 -6.81
CA THR A 184 -3.11 12.29 -6.34
C THR A 184 -1.90 12.76 -5.57
N ILE A 185 -1.80 12.38 -4.30
CA ILE A 185 -0.64 12.61 -3.45
C ILE A 185 0.09 11.28 -3.28
N ALA A 186 1.35 11.22 -3.70
CA ALA A 186 2.19 10.03 -3.57
C ALA A 186 3.16 10.22 -2.40
N HIS A 187 3.11 9.37 -1.39
CA HIS A 187 4.02 9.38 -0.25
C HIS A 187 4.95 8.17 -0.35
N VAL A 188 6.25 8.43 -0.40
CA VAL A 188 7.28 7.38 -0.40
C VAL A 188 7.47 6.87 1.02
N TRP A 189 7.28 5.57 1.24
CA TRP A 189 7.44 4.94 2.56
C TRP A 189 8.05 3.53 2.47
N GLU A 190 9.27 3.37 2.99
CA GLU A 190 9.98 2.08 3.07
C GLU A 190 10.08 1.30 1.76
N ASN A 191 9.22 0.31 1.49
CA ASN A 191 9.21 -0.51 0.26
C ASN A 191 7.85 -0.39 -0.46
N HIS A 192 7.13 0.71 -0.22
CA HIS A 192 5.86 0.99 -0.84
C HIS A 192 5.68 2.49 -1.09
N ILE A 193 4.75 2.80 -1.97
CA ILE A 193 4.29 4.17 -2.20
C ILE A 193 2.83 4.21 -1.79
N PHE A 194 2.53 5.05 -0.82
CA PHE A 194 1.19 5.29 -0.34
C PHE A 194 0.55 6.44 -1.13
N PHE A 195 -0.59 6.18 -1.74
CA PHE A 195 -1.33 7.14 -2.54
C PHE A 195 -2.57 7.60 -1.79
N GLN A 196 -2.80 8.90 -1.79
CA GLN A 196 -4.08 9.50 -1.42
C GLN A 196 -4.65 10.21 -2.64
N GLN A 197 -5.85 9.83 -3.04
CA GLN A 197 -6.54 10.38 -4.20
C GLN A 197 -7.83 11.04 -3.76
N PHE A 198 -7.97 12.32 -4.07
CA PHE A 198 -9.19 13.08 -3.84
C PHE A 198 -9.88 13.32 -5.17
N TYR A 199 -11.07 12.76 -5.33
CA TYR A 199 -11.90 12.90 -6.51
C TYR A 199 -13.03 13.86 -6.24
N LEU A 200 -13.31 14.76 -7.18
CA LEU A 200 -14.55 15.54 -7.24
C LEU A 200 -15.40 14.98 -8.38
N VAL A 201 -16.32 14.08 -8.05
CA VAL A 201 -17.22 13.46 -9.01
C VAL A 201 -18.43 14.36 -9.23
N SER A 202 -18.84 14.53 -10.49
CA SER A 202 -20.03 15.29 -10.84
C SER A 202 -20.71 14.67 -12.06
N THR A 203 -21.84 15.24 -12.48
CA THR A 203 -22.51 14.90 -13.72
C THR A 203 -22.64 16.15 -14.59
N GLU A 204 -22.23 16.02 -15.85
CA GLU A 204 -22.44 16.99 -16.92
C GLU A 204 -23.75 16.66 -17.64
N GLY A 205 -24.66 17.64 -17.70
CA GLY A 205 -25.98 17.47 -18.30
C GLY A 205 -27.08 17.95 -17.37
N ASP A 206 -28.31 17.49 -17.64
CA ASP A 206 -29.53 17.86 -16.94
C ASP A 206 -30.15 16.70 -16.16
N LYS A 207 -29.42 15.58 -16.03
CA LYS A 207 -29.89 14.35 -15.38
C LYS A 207 -29.24 14.12 -14.03
N LEU A 208 -30.07 13.75 -13.06
CA LEU A 208 -29.65 13.24 -11.75
C LEU A 208 -29.36 11.75 -11.86
N ILE A 209 -28.19 11.31 -11.43
CA ILE A 209 -27.78 9.91 -11.51
C ILE A 209 -27.75 9.34 -10.10
N ASP A 210 -28.68 8.43 -9.81
CA ASP A 210 -28.62 7.61 -8.60
C ASP A 210 -27.86 6.33 -8.91
N THR A 211 -26.62 6.26 -8.42
CA THR A 211 -25.71 5.14 -8.69
C THR A 211 -26.15 3.83 -8.02
N ALA A 212 -27.08 3.88 -7.05
CA ALA A 212 -27.68 2.68 -6.46
C ALA A 212 -28.76 2.04 -7.35
N GLN A 213 -29.30 2.80 -8.32
CA GLN A 213 -30.40 2.37 -9.19
C GLN A 213 -29.95 2.10 -10.64
N LEU A 214 -28.64 2.01 -10.88
CA LEU A 214 -28.08 1.71 -12.19
C LEU A 214 -28.44 0.29 -12.64
N ALA A 215 -28.84 0.14 -13.89
CA ALA A 215 -29.21 -1.14 -14.44
C ALA A 215 -27.99 -1.98 -14.86
N GLY A 216 -27.94 -3.25 -14.45
CA GLY A 216 -26.97 -4.25 -14.91
C GLY A 216 -26.05 -4.79 -13.82
N ALA A 217 -25.61 -6.05 -13.99
CA ALA A 217 -24.83 -6.77 -12.98
C ALA A 217 -23.52 -6.07 -12.57
N ARG A 218 -22.88 -5.36 -13.51
CA ARG A 218 -21.64 -4.61 -13.22
C ARG A 218 -21.82 -3.43 -12.26
N PHE A 219 -23.06 -2.96 -12.06
CA PHE A 219 -23.39 -1.83 -11.22
C PHE A 219 -24.17 -2.22 -9.95
N GLU A 220 -24.28 -3.51 -9.66
CA GLU A 220 -24.98 -4.01 -8.45
C GLU A 220 -24.38 -3.40 -7.16
N ASN A 221 -23.07 -3.15 -7.17
CA ASN A 221 -22.34 -2.53 -6.06
C ASN A 221 -22.20 -1.00 -6.20
N GLY A 222 -22.73 -0.38 -7.25
CA GLY A 222 -22.65 1.06 -7.52
C GLY A 222 -21.78 1.42 -8.72
N MET A 223 -21.38 2.69 -8.79
CA MET A 223 -20.47 3.22 -9.80
C MET A 223 -19.03 2.76 -9.51
N PRO A 224 -18.35 2.05 -10.44
CA PRO A 224 -16.98 1.62 -10.23
C PRO A 224 -16.00 2.77 -10.45
N ILE A 225 -14.99 2.85 -9.59
CA ILE A 225 -13.79 3.67 -9.72
C ILE A 225 -12.61 2.70 -9.68
N ARG A 226 -11.95 2.51 -10.83
CA ARG A 226 -10.80 1.62 -10.95
C ARG A 226 -9.55 2.28 -10.37
N LEU A 227 -8.89 1.57 -9.47
CA LEU A 227 -7.57 1.87 -8.99
C LEU A 227 -6.54 1.02 -9.75
N PRO A 228 -5.24 1.36 -9.66
CA PRO A 228 -4.18 0.53 -10.26
C PRO A 228 -4.28 -0.93 -9.81
N ILE A 229 -3.95 -1.87 -10.71
CA ILE A 229 -4.10 -3.32 -10.48
C ILE A 229 -3.35 -3.78 -9.21
N LYS A 230 -2.21 -3.15 -8.90
CA LYS A 230 -1.36 -3.47 -7.74
C LYS A 230 -1.74 -2.73 -6.45
N ALA A 231 -2.87 -2.03 -6.42
CA ALA A 231 -3.31 -1.31 -5.22
C ALA A 231 -3.69 -2.28 -4.10
N THR A 232 -3.17 -2.03 -2.90
CA THR A 232 -3.41 -2.80 -1.68
C THR A 232 -3.78 -1.87 -0.52
N GLY A 233 -4.38 -2.41 0.54
CA GLY A 233 -4.75 -1.61 1.71
C GLY A 233 -5.73 -0.48 1.43
N ILE A 234 -6.66 -0.67 0.48
CA ILE A 234 -7.57 0.37 -0.01
C ILE A 234 -8.53 0.80 1.09
N GLN A 235 -8.54 2.10 1.38
CA GLN A 235 -9.47 2.77 2.29
C GLN A 235 -10.21 3.85 1.51
N VAL A 236 -11.51 4.02 1.77
CA VAL A 236 -12.35 4.96 1.03
C VAL A 236 -13.18 5.75 2.02
N GLU A 237 -13.26 7.05 1.82
CA GLU A 237 -14.14 7.97 2.53
C GLU A 237 -14.95 8.76 1.51
N SER A 238 -16.28 8.70 1.62
CA SER A 238 -17.17 9.42 0.72
C SER A 238 -18.54 9.61 1.35
N PRO A 239 -19.34 10.59 0.88
CA PRO A 239 -20.76 10.65 1.20
C PRO A 239 -21.49 9.57 0.38
N GLY A 240 -21.85 8.47 1.04
CA GLY A 240 -22.55 7.35 0.40
C GLY A 240 -22.09 6.00 0.94
N GLU A 241 -22.58 4.93 0.32
CA GLU A 241 -22.12 3.57 0.62
C GLU A 241 -20.98 3.21 -0.32
N THR A 242 -19.91 2.64 0.21
CA THR A 242 -18.75 2.22 -0.57
C THR A 242 -18.45 0.75 -0.34
N ARG A 243 -18.11 0.04 -1.42
CA ARG A 243 -17.65 -1.35 -1.36
C ARG A 243 -16.41 -1.53 -2.23
N VAL A 244 -15.33 -1.98 -1.61
CA VAL A 244 -14.10 -2.33 -2.32
C VAL A 244 -14.15 -3.80 -2.72
N VAL A 245 -13.92 -4.08 -4.00
CA VAL A 245 -13.77 -5.44 -4.53
C VAL A 245 -12.52 -5.46 -5.40
N ASN A 246 -11.49 -6.18 -4.95
CA ASN A 246 -10.14 -6.13 -5.54
C ASN A 246 -9.62 -4.69 -5.59
N SER A 247 -9.20 -4.20 -6.77
CA SER A 247 -8.72 -2.83 -7.01
C SER A 247 -9.82 -1.90 -7.54
N ILE A 248 -11.09 -2.22 -7.30
CA ILE A 248 -12.23 -1.42 -7.75
C ILE A 248 -13.01 -0.94 -6.53
N VAL A 249 -13.13 0.38 -6.41
CA VAL A 249 -14.01 1.03 -5.43
C VAL A 249 -15.37 1.21 -6.07
N ASN A 250 -16.39 0.54 -5.56
CA ASN A 250 -17.77 0.75 -6.00
C ASN A 250 -18.44 1.72 -5.04
N TRP A 251 -19.01 2.80 -5.56
CA TRP A 251 -19.65 3.85 -4.78
C TRP A 251 -21.14 3.96 -5.13
N LYS A 252 -21.98 4.02 -4.09
CA LYS A 252 -23.43 4.28 -4.19
C LYS A 252 -23.76 5.61 -3.53
N GLY A 253 -24.43 6.45 -4.29
CA GLY A 253 -24.86 7.79 -3.94
C GLY A 253 -25.51 8.50 -5.12
N VAL A 254 -25.90 9.76 -4.91
CA VAL A 254 -26.65 10.54 -5.88
C VAL A 254 -25.77 11.65 -6.44
N LEU A 255 -25.62 11.70 -7.75
CA LEU A 255 -24.95 12.78 -8.48
C LEU A 255 -26.00 13.72 -9.05
N LYS A 256 -25.95 14.99 -8.64
CA LYS A 256 -26.82 16.05 -9.16
C LYS A 256 -26.02 16.96 -10.09
N PRO A 257 -26.61 17.42 -11.22
CA PRO A 257 -25.98 18.41 -12.08
C PRO A 257 -25.52 19.64 -11.29
N GLY A 258 -24.25 20.01 -11.49
CA GLY A 258 -23.62 21.16 -10.84
C GLY A 258 -23.21 20.95 -9.38
N GLU A 259 -23.47 19.78 -8.79
CA GLU A 259 -22.97 19.40 -7.47
C GLU A 259 -21.70 18.56 -7.61
N ASN A 260 -20.71 18.81 -6.73
CA ASN A 260 -19.47 18.05 -6.68
C ASN A 260 -19.52 17.15 -5.45
N VAL A 261 -19.34 15.85 -5.67
CA VAL A 261 -19.29 14.83 -4.64
C VAL A 261 -17.83 14.46 -4.37
N PRO A 262 -17.31 14.75 -3.16
CA PRO A 262 -15.94 14.41 -2.81
C PRO A 262 -15.83 12.91 -2.48
N VAL A 263 -14.90 12.20 -3.13
CA VAL A 263 -14.54 10.82 -2.81
C VAL A 263 -13.04 10.77 -2.54
N SER A 264 -12.64 10.35 -1.35
CA SER A 264 -11.24 10.17 -0.95
C SER A 264 -10.90 8.69 -0.96
N VAL A 265 -9.79 8.33 -1.61
CA VAL A 265 -9.30 6.95 -1.67
C VAL A 265 -7.84 6.94 -1.27
N ALA A 266 -7.48 6.08 -0.31
CA ALA A 266 -6.12 5.84 0.09
C ALA A 266 -5.74 4.38 -0.18
N PHE A 267 -4.54 4.13 -0.70
CA PHE A 267 -4.03 2.78 -0.95
C PHE A 267 -2.51 2.78 -1.04
N SER A 268 -1.88 1.61 -1.03
CA SER A 268 -0.44 1.46 -1.24
C SER A 268 -0.14 0.55 -2.41
N ILE A 269 0.97 0.84 -3.11
CA ILE A 269 1.53 -0.03 -4.14
C ILE A 269 2.96 -0.39 -3.72
N PRO A 270 3.36 -1.67 -3.74
CA PRO A 270 4.73 -2.06 -3.46
C PRO A 270 5.69 -1.48 -4.50
N ALA A 271 6.87 -1.05 -4.03
CA ALA A 271 7.94 -0.52 -4.85
C ALA A 271 9.28 -0.98 -4.28
N ASP A 272 10.04 -1.72 -5.09
CA ASP A 272 11.26 -2.44 -4.72
C ASP A 272 12.48 -2.01 -5.54
N HIS A 273 12.32 -0.94 -6.34
CA HIS A 273 13.35 -0.41 -7.21
C HIS A 273 13.46 1.10 -7.09
N THR A 274 14.62 1.64 -7.44
CA THR A 274 14.90 3.09 -7.50
C THR A 274 13.99 3.84 -8.49
N THR A 275 13.29 3.10 -9.35
CA THR A 275 12.32 3.60 -10.32
C THR A 275 10.97 2.94 -10.11
N PHE A 276 9.91 3.75 -10.08
CA PHE A 276 8.53 3.29 -9.97
C PHE A 276 7.68 3.91 -11.08
N THR A 277 6.92 3.08 -11.78
CA THR A 277 5.97 3.52 -12.79
C THR A 277 4.55 3.35 -12.28
N TYR A 278 3.81 4.45 -12.29
CA TYR A 278 2.39 4.50 -11.98
C TYR A 278 1.57 4.54 -13.25
N GLU A 279 0.52 3.73 -13.32
CA GLU A 279 -0.48 3.76 -14.40
C GLU A 279 -1.88 3.53 -13.81
N GLN A 280 -2.82 4.40 -14.17
CA GLN A 280 -4.23 4.27 -13.82
C GLN A 280 -5.10 4.63 -15.02
N GLU A 281 -6.01 3.73 -15.38
CA GLU A 281 -7.05 3.97 -16.39
C GLU A 281 -8.30 4.57 -15.72
N PHE A 282 -8.93 5.54 -16.38
CA PHE A 282 -10.16 6.17 -15.89
C PHE A 282 -11.37 5.78 -16.74
N ASP A 283 -12.38 5.16 -16.12
CA ASP A 283 -13.65 4.83 -16.79
C ASP A 283 -14.50 6.07 -17.17
N TYR A 284 -14.11 7.27 -16.71
CA TYR A 284 -14.82 8.53 -16.92
C TYR A 284 -13.85 9.64 -17.34
N PRO A 285 -14.31 10.65 -18.10
CA PRO A 285 -13.49 11.81 -18.42
C PRO A 285 -13.04 12.55 -17.15
N VAL A 286 -11.79 13.00 -17.16
CA VAL A 286 -11.16 13.78 -16.09
C VAL A 286 -10.80 15.17 -16.61
N ARG A 287 -11.41 16.20 -16.02
CA ARG A 287 -11.24 17.60 -16.47
C ARG A 287 -9.99 18.27 -15.89
N SER A 288 -9.55 17.82 -14.73
CA SER A 288 -8.36 18.32 -14.05
C SER A 288 -7.75 17.18 -13.26
N ALA A 289 -6.44 16.99 -13.43
CA ALA A 289 -5.65 16.05 -12.67
C ALA A 289 -4.39 16.75 -12.17
N LYS A 290 -4.04 16.45 -10.92
CA LYS A 290 -2.83 16.96 -10.28
C LYS A 290 -2.14 15.84 -9.53
N ILE A 291 -0.83 15.73 -9.70
CA ILE A 291 0.03 14.81 -8.95
C ILE A 291 0.92 15.64 -8.03
N LEU A 292 1.04 15.19 -6.79
CA LEU A 292 1.78 15.85 -5.74
C LEU A 292 2.71 14.84 -5.07
N LEU A 293 3.98 15.19 -5.03
CA LEU A 293 5.01 14.41 -4.36
C LEU A 293 5.66 15.30 -3.29
N PRO A 294 5.39 15.07 -1.99
CA PRO A 294 6.10 15.73 -0.92
C PRO A 294 7.55 15.23 -0.89
N LEU A 295 8.50 16.16 -0.99
CA LEU A 295 9.94 15.89 -0.85
C LEU A 295 10.40 16.02 0.61
N GLU A 296 9.64 16.76 1.42
CA GLU A 296 9.91 16.99 2.84
C GLU A 296 8.73 16.51 3.69
N PRO A 297 8.97 15.75 4.77
CA PRO A 297 7.91 15.44 5.72
C PRO A 297 7.48 16.72 6.44
N THR A 298 6.18 17.01 6.43
CA THR A 298 5.56 18.18 7.08
C THR A 298 5.67 18.18 8.60
N SER A 299 6.13 17.07 9.22
CA SER A 299 6.27 16.93 10.67
C SER A 299 7.73 16.77 11.08
N PRO A 300 8.28 17.62 11.97
CA PRO A 300 9.64 17.50 12.48
C PRO A 300 9.88 16.25 13.34
N GLN A 301 8.81 15.52 13.68
CA GLN A 301 8.87 14.27 14.45
C GLN A 301 9.12 13.04 13.56
N VAL A 302 8.87 13.15 12.25
CA VAL A 302 9.06 12.07 11.29
C VAL A 302 10.41 12.28 10.61
N LYS A 303 11.47 11.67 11.17
CA LYS A 303 12.82 11.63 10.58
C LYS A 303 12.87 10.68 9.38
N ILE A 304 12.15 10.99 8.31
CA ILE A 304 12.39 10.35 7.01
C ILE A 304 13.46 11.19 6.31
N ALA A 305 14.44 10.52 5.71
CA ALA A 305 15.51 11.18 4.96
C ALA A 305 14.91 12.05 3.85
N TYR A 306 15.48 13.24 3.66
CA TYR A 306 15.12 14.13 2.55
C TYR A 306 15.28 13.37 1.23
N PHE A 307 14.28 13.50 0.35
CA PHE A 307 14.34 12.95 -0.99
C PHE A 307 14.85 14.02 -1.96
N ASP A 308 16.15 14.32 -1.89
CA ASP A 308 16.82 15.28 -2.79
C ASP A 308 17.05 14.73 -4.21
N THR A 309 17.06 13.41 -4.34
CA THR A 309 17.30 12.68 -5.59
C THR A 309 16.02 12.26 -6.31
N VAL A 310 14.85 12.38 -5.68
CA VAL A 310 13.61 11.93 -6.30
C VAL A 310 13.16 12.91 -7.36
N SER A 311 12.88 12.39 -8.56
CA SER A 311 12.34 13.18 -9.68
C SER A 311 11.05 12.57 -10.22
N LEU A 312 10.19 13.44 -10.75
CA LEU A 312 8.87 13.11 -11.29
C LEU A 312 8.86 13.37 -12.80
N ALA A 313 8.60 12.31 -13.58
CA ALA A 313 8.33 12.41 -15.00
C ALA A 313 6.86 12.05 -15.26
N ALA A 314 6.03 13.04 -15.62
CA ALA A 314 4.61 12.86 -15.86
C ALA A 314 4.23 13.36 -17.26
N PRO A 315 4.23 12.47 -18.29
CA PRO A 315 3.85 12.86 -19.64
C PRO A 315 2.45 13.48 -19.69
N GLY A 316 2.30 14.60 -20.39
CA GLY A 316 1.02 15.32 -20.49
C GLY A 316 0.71 16.26 -19.32
N PHE A 317 1.59 16.34 -18.32
CA PHE A 317 1.51 17.32 -17.25
C PHE A 317 2.58 18.40 -17.39
N LYS A 318 2.35 19.56 -16.79
CA LYS A 318 3.42 20.52 -16.54
C LYS A 318 3.99 20.23 -15.16
N VAL A 319 5.29 19.90 -15.12
CA VAL A 319 5.98 19.54 -13.87
C VAL A 319 6.73 20.77 -13.38
N ASP A 320 6.32 21.29 -12.22
CA ASP A 320 6.96 22.41 -11.55
C ASP A 320 7.35 22.00 -10.12
N ALA A 321 8.55 22.39 -9.70
CA ALA A 321 8.95 22.30 -8.31
C ALA A 321 8.45 23.54 -7.56
N VAL A 322 7.60 23.34 -6.55
CA VAL A 322 7.02 24.45 -5.78
C VAL A 322 7.53 24.36 -4.35
N GLU A 323 8.20 25.43 -3.91
CA GLU A 323 8.54 25.63 -2.50
C GLU A 323 7.37 26.33 -1.80
N GLY A 324 6.79 25.66 -0.80
CA GLY A 324 5.61 26.13 -0.08
C GLY A 324 4.44 25.17 -0.19
N GLY A 325 3.64 25.08 0.86
CA GLY A 325 2.59 24.08 0.97
C GLY A 325 1.43 24.29 0.03
N LEU A 326 0.68 23.21 -0.17
CA LEU A 326 -0.68 23.25 -0.71
C LEU A 326 -1.47 24.33 0.05
N ASN A 327 -1.80 25.44 -0.64
CA ASN A 327 -2.52 26.59 -0.10
C ASN A 327 -1.79 27.38 1.03
N GLY A 328 -0.46 27.34 1.09
CA GLY A 328 0.34 28.20 1.98
C GLY A 328 0.32 27.84 3.48
N GLN A 329 -0.32 26.73 3.87
CA GLN A 329 -0.42 26.33 5.28
C GLN A 329 0.67 25.34 5.74
N ASN A 330 1.36 24.68 4.81
CA ASN A 330 2.38 23.69 5.14
C ASN A 330 3.76 24.18 4.66
N GLN A 331 4.76 24.22 5.52
CA GLN A 331 6.14 24.51 5.09
C GLN A 331 6.76 23.19 4.61
N GLY A 332 6.74 22.95 3.29
CA GLY A 332 7.37 21.78 2.70
C GLY A 332 7.61 21.98 1.20
N LYS A 333 8.59 21.25 0.65
CA LYS A 333 8.87 21.22 -0.80
C LYS A 333 8.06 20.12 -1.48
N PHE A 334 7.45 20.46 -2.62
CA PHE A 334 6.65 19.53 -3.41
C PHE A 334 7.12 19.54 -4.87
N LEU A 335 7.16 18.35 -5.49
CA LEU A 335 7.04 18.27 -6.96
C LEU A 335 5.55 18.22 -7.30
N VAL A 336 5.14 19.14 -8.16
CA VAL A 336 3.76 19.27 -8.61
C VAL A 336 3.73 18.99 -10.10
N ALA A 337 2.91 18.04 -10.52
CA ALA A 337 2.54 17.90 -11.93
C ALA A 337 1.08 18.30 -12.09
N ASP A 338 0.80 19.36 -12.85
CA ASP A 338 -0.53 19.94 -12.98
C ASP A 338 -1.08 19.93 -14.41
N ASN A 339 -2.34 20.35 -14.53
CA ASN A 339 -3.08 20.51 -15.78
C ASN A 339 -3.21 19.21 -16.62
N GLY A 340 -3.20 18.05 -15.96
CA GLY A 340 -3.52 16.79 -16.64
C GLY A 340 -5.01 16.74 -16.97
N THR A 341 -5.35 16.30 -18.17
CA THR A 341 -6.74 16.04 -18.58
C THR A 341 -6.80 14.70 -19.30
N PHE A 342 -7.89 13.97 -19.10
CA PHE A 342 -8.05 12.63 -19.67
C PHE A 342 -9.45 12.50 -20.24
N GLU A 343 -9.54 11.99 -21.46
CA GLU A 343 -10.81 11.50 -22.00
C GLU A 343 -11.21 10.20 -21.29
N LYS A 344 -12.44 9.74 -21.56
CA LYS A 344 -12.89 8.43 -21.11
C LYS A 344 -11.92 7.34 -21.57
N ASP A 345 -11.64 6.38 -20.69
CA ASP A 345 -10.68 5.28 -20.87
C ASP A 345 -9.22 5.78 -21.06
N GLY A 346 -8.96 7.05 -20.72
CA GLY A 346 -7.63 7.63 -20.70
C GLY A 346 -6.78 7.12 -19.54
N VAL A 347 -5.46 7.10 -19.74
CA VAL A 347 -4.50 6.60 -18.76
C VAL A 347 -3.67 7.75 -18.18
N MET A 348 -3.72 7.92 -16.86
CA MET A 348 -2.75 8.71 -16.12
C MET A 348 -1.52 7.87 -15.84
N ALA A 349 -0.38 8.28 -16.39
CA ALA A 349 0.90 7.64 -16.18
C ALA A 349 1.94 8.64 -15.68
N PHE A 350 2.75 8.22 -14.72
CA PHE A 350 3.94 8.96 -14.32
C PHE A 350 5.01 8.01 -13.77
N GLN A 351 6.25 8.46 -13.81
CA GLN A 351 7.40 7.73 -13.31
C GLN A 351 8.08 8.53 -12.21
N LEU A 352 8.40 7.85 -11.11
CA LEU A 352 9.25 8.34 -10.04
C LEU A 352 10.61 7.68 -10.19
N THR A 353 11.68 8.47 -10.17
CA THR A 353 13.06 7.95 -10.18
C THR A 353 13.83 8.50 -8.99
N GLY A 354 14.94 7.87 -8.60
CA GLY A 354 15.74 8.28 -7.44
C GLY A 354 15.12 7.89 -6.11
N LEU A 355 14.24 6.88 -6.09
CA LEU A 355 13.63 6.38 -4.86
C LEU A 355 14.69 5.74 -3.95
N PRO A 356 14.55 5.86 -2.62
CA PRO A 356 15.50 5.35 -1.62
C PRO A 356 15.42 3.82 -1.44
N PHE A 357 14.91 3.10 -2.44
CA PHE A 357 14.73 1.66 -2.38
C PHE A 357 16.02 1.04 -2.93
N ASP A 358 16.88 0.60 -2.02
CA ASP A 358 18.11 -0.10 -2.39
C ASP A 358 17.75 -1.33 -3.21
N GLU A 359 18.45 -1.55 -4.33
CA GLU A 359 18.50 -2.90 -4.92
C GLU A 359 18.92 -3.88 -3.82
N PRO A 360 18.40 -5.12 -3.78
CA PRO A 360 18.69 -6.09 -2.74
C PRO A 360 20.17 -6.55 -2.79
N THR A 361 21.08 -5.68 -2.39
CA THR A 361 22.52 -5.89 -2.27
C THR A 361 22.80 -6.98 -1.24
N GLY A 362 21.94 -7.12 -0.23
CA GLY A 362 22.02 -8.20 0.76
C GLY A 362 21.96 -9.61 0.16
N ALA A 363 21.14 -9.83 -0.88
CA ALA A 363 21.06 -11.14 -1.54
C ALA A 363 22.36 -11.46 -2.30
N TRP A 364 22.93 -10.48 -2.99
CA TRP A 364 24.22 -10.62 -3.65
C TRP A 364 25.36 -10.81 -2.65
N LEU A 365 25.35 -10.08 -1.54
CA LEU A 365 26.36 -10.22 -0.49
C LEU A 365 26.31 -11.61 0.16
N ALA A 366 25.10 -12.13 0.42
CA ALA A 366 24.90 -13.48 0.93
C ALA A 366 25.37 -14.55 -0.07
N LEU A 367 25.10 -14.37 -1.37
CA LEU A 367 25.57 -15.27 -2.42
C LEU A 367 27.10 -15.25 -2.50
N ILE A 368 27.73 -14.08 -2.51
CA ILE A 368 29.19 -13.92 -2.53
C ILE A 368 29.81 -14.58 -1.30
N LEU A 369 29.24 -14.38 -0.11
CA LEU A 369 29.71 -15.03 1.13
C LEU A 369 29.53 -16.56 1.09
N GLY A 370 28.42 -17.05 0.54
CA GLY A 370 28.18 -18.47 0.33
C GLY A 370 29.22 -19.12 -0.59
N VAL A 371 29.48 -18.49 -1.74
CA VAL A 371 30.50 -18.95 -2.70
C VAL A 371 31.90 -18.89 -2.09
N ALA A 372 32.24 -17.81 -1.39
CA ALA A 372 33.52 -17.67 -0.70
C ALA A 372 33.72 -18.78 0.35
N GLY A 373 32.68 -19.09 1.13
CA GLY A 373 32.70 -20.20 2.09
C GLY A 373 32.95 -21.57 1.44
N ILE A 374 32.33 -21.84 0.29
CA ILE A 374 32.56 -23.08 -0.49
C ILE A 374 34.01 -23.14 -0.99
N ILE A 375 34.54 -22.04 -1.53
CA ILE A 375 35.92 -21.98 -2.02
C ILE A 375 36.92 -22.23 -0.88
N VAL A 376 36.71 -21.62 0.30
CA VAL A 376 37.56 -21.85 1.48
C VAL A 376 37.50 -23.31 1.90
N ALA A 377 36.31 -23.93 1.94
CA ALA A 377 36.16 -25.35 2.26
C ALA A 377 36.89 -26.26 1.25
N LEU A 378 36.86 -25.93 -0.05
CA LEU A 378 37.57 -26.67 -1.11
C LEU A 378 39.10 -26.51 -1.02
N ILE A 379 39.60 -25.33 -0.65
CA ILE A 379 41.03 -25.11 -0.44
C ILE A 379 41.50 -25.90 0.78
N TYR A 380 40.74 -25.86 1.88
CA TYR A 380 41.07 -26.58 3.09
C TYR A 380 41.00 -28.09 2.89
N SER A 381 39.99 -28.61 2.20
CA SER A 381 39.90 -30.05 1.87
C SER A 381 41.05 -30.52 0.98
N ARG A 382 41.50 -29.70 0.03
CA ARG A 382 42.69 -30.00 -0.78
C ARG A 382 43.99 -29.96 0.02
N GLN A 383 44.11 -29.04 0.98
CA GLN A 383 45.27 -29.01 1.89
C GLN A 383 45.28 -30.23 2.82
N GLU A 384 44.12 -30.60 3.37
CA GLU A 384 43.95 -31.79 4.21
C GLU A 384 44.28 -33.08 3.42
N GLN A 385 43.76 -33.22 2.19
CA GLN A 385 44.09 -34.34 1.30
C GLN A 385 45.58 -34.41 1.01
N ARG A 386 46.24 -33.28 0.71
CA ARG A 386 47.71 -33.26 0.52
C ARG A 386 48.49 -33.68 1.78
N HIS A 387 47.97 -33.43 2.97
CA HIS A 387 48.59 -33.88 4.22
C HIS A 387 48.34 -35.37 4.50
N ILE A 388 47.15 -35.87 4.17
CA ILE A 388 46.77 -37.28 4.34
C ILE A 388 47.45 -38.17 3.28
N ASP A 389 47.51 -37.73 2.03
CA ASP A 389 48.13 -38.50 0.93
C ASP A 389 49.63 -38.68 1.16
N LYS A 390 50.34 -37.66 1.66
CA LYS A 390 51.78 -37.77 1.96
C LYS A 390 52.14 -38.81 3.03
N THR A 391 51.21 -39.15 3.92
CA THR A 391 51.46 -40.05 5.06
C THR A 391 50.92 -41.46 4.85
N ARG A 392 49.88 -41.66 4.03
CA ARG A 392 49.29 -42.98 3.78
C ARG A 392 49.87 -43.72 2.56
N THR A 393 50.29 -43.02 1.51
CA THR A 393 50.74 -43.71 0.28
C THR A 393 52.12 -44.35 0.42
N SER A 394 53.04 -43.78 1.19
CA SER A 394 54.38 -44.35 1.39
C SER A 394 54.34 -45.60 2.30
N ALA A 395 53.58 -45.55 3.40
CA ALA A 395 53.47 -46.67 4.32
C ALA A 395 52.71 -47.87 3.71
N GLY A 396 51.62 -47.62 2.98
CA GLY A 396 50.85 -48.67 2.31
C GLY A 396 51.61 -49.32 1.14
N VAL A 397 52.40 -48.54 0.40
CA VAL A 397 53.26 -49.08 -0.68
C VAL A 397 54.42 -49.90 -0.10
N ALA A 398 55.03 -49.48 1.01
CA ALA A 398 56.06 -50.26 1.69
C ALA A 398 55.53 -51.59 2.24
N GLU A 399 54.30 -51.61 2.78
CA GLU A 399 53.66 -52.83 3.26
C GLU A 399 53.32 -53.80 2.13
N MET A 400 52.79 -53.29 1.00
CA MET A 400 52.53 -54.09 -0.19
C MET A 400 53.82 -54.71 -0.75
N LEU A 401 54.91 -53.94 -0.83
CA LEU A 401 56.20 -54.43 -1.31
C LEU A 401 56.83 -55.46 -0.36
N ARG A 402 56.65 -55.33 0.96
CA ARG A 402 57.05 -56.38 1.92
C ARG A 402 56.22 -57.65 1.78
N GLY A 403 54.95 -57.54 1.40
CA GLY A 403 54.10 -58.67 1.03
C GLY A 403 54.64 -59.41 -0.19
N GLU A 404 54.92 -58.68 -1.28
CA GLU A 404 55.50 -59.24 -2.51
C GLU A 404 56.90 -59.85 -2.26
N GLN A 405 57.73 -59.23 -1.41
CA GLN A 405 59.01 -59.80 -1.00
C GLN A 405 58.83 -61.18 -0.34
N LYS A 406 57.85 -61.31 0.55
CA LYS A 406 57.60 -62.57 1.26
C LYS A 406 57.11 -63.65 0.30
N GLU A 407 56.19 -63.31 -0.59
CA GLU A 407 55.69 -64.23 -1.61
C GLU A 407 56.82 -64.75 -2.52
N LEU A 408 57.71 -63.86 -2.98
CA LEU A 408 58.87 -64.25 -3.80
C LEU A 408 59.90 -65.11 -3.05
N LEU A 409 60.03 -64.92 -1.74
CA LEU A 409 60.89 -65.77 -0.91
C LEU A 409 60.28 -67.16 -0.70
N ASP A 410 58.96 -67.22 -0.52
CA ASP A 410 58.22 -68.47 -0.42
C ASP A 410 58.26 -69.25 -1.75
N GLU A 411 58.11 -68.56 -2.90
CA GLU A 411 58.29 -69.15 -4.24
C GLU A 411 59.71 -69.68 -4.45
N LEU A 412 60.74 -68.96 -4.00
CA LEU A 412 62.13 -69.42 -4.10
C LEU A 412 62.38 -70.67 -3.23
N ALA A 413 61.80 -70.73 -2.04
CA ALA A 413 61.91 -71.88 -1.17
C ALA A 413 61.19 -73.11 -1.73
N ALA A 414 60.01 -72.93 -2.35
CA ALA A 414 59.31 -74.00 -3.04
C ALA A 414 60.13 -74.53 -4.23
N LEU A 415 60.71 -73.64 -5.04
CA LEU A 415 61.57 -74.03 -6.17
C LEU A 415 62.82 -74.81 -5.72
N GLU A 416 63.41 -74.44 -4.57
CA GLU A 416 64.54 -75.16 -3.98
C GLU A 416 64.14 -76.56 -3.51
N GLN A 417 62.96 -76.70 -2.93
CA GLN A 417 62.42 -78.00 -2.53
C GLN A 417 62.08 -78.89 -3.74
N ASP A 418 61.44 -78.34 -4.78
CA ASP A 418 61.11 -79.08 -6.00
C ASP A 418 62.37 -79.56 -6.75
N TYR A 419 63.47 -78.81 -6.64
CA TYR A 419 64.79 -79.24 -7.14
C TYR A 419 65.40 -80.36 -6.29
N GLU A 420 65.36 -80.25 -4.96
CA GLU A 420 65.83 -81.30 -4.04
C GLU A 420 65.06 -82.61 -4.21
N ASP A 421 63.76 -82.52 -4.47
CA ASP A 421 62.87 -83.66 -4.75
C ASP A 421 63.04 -84.21 -6.18
N GLY A 422 63.83 -83.53 -7.02
CA GLY A 422 64.18 -83.94 -8.38
C GLY A 422 63.08 -83.71 -9.42
N GLU A 423 62.08 -82.89 -9.09
CA GLU A 423 60.97 -82.54 -9.98
C GLU A 423 61.37 -81.49 -11.03
N VAL A 424 62.41 -80.70 -10.75
CA VAL A 424 62.96 -79.66 -11.64
C VAL A 424 64.40 -79.99 -12.02
N GLY A 425 64.76 -79.84 -13.29
CA GLY A 425 66.13 -80.09 -13.77
C GLY A 425 67.09 -78.94 -13.48
N ASP A 426 68.39 -79.24 -13.35
CA ASP A 426 69.46 -78.27 -12.98
C ASP A 426 69.42 -76.94 -13.75
N LEU A 427 69.23 -76.99 -15.08
CA LEU A 427 69.20 -75.79 -15.94
C LEU A 427 67.96 -74.92 -15.71
N GLU A 428 66.82 -75.54 -15.39
CA GLU A 428 65.56 -74.84 -15.13
C GLU A 428 65.59 -74.19 -13.76
N TYR A 429 66.09 -74.93 -12.75
CA TYR A 429 66.35 -74.40 -11.41
C TYR A 429 67.32 -73.20 -11.44
N GLU A 430 68.45 -73.30 -12.14
CA GLU A 430 69.43 -72.21 -12.20
C GLU A 430 68.83 -70.96 -12.86
N ARG A 431 68.03 -71.13 -13.91
CA ARG A 431 67.38 -70.01 -14.61
C ARG A 431 66.33 -69.34 -13.74
N GLU A 432 65.43 -70.10 -13.13
CA GLU A 432 64.32 -69.55 -12.35
C GLU A 432 64.79 -68.97 -11.01
N SER A 433 65.76 -69.61 -10.35
CA SER A 433 66.35 -69.09 -9.11
C SER A 433 67.05 -67.75 -9.33
N LEU A 434 67.76 -67.55 -10.45
CA LEU A 434 68.39 -66.27 -10.79
C LEU A 434 67.35 -65.18 -11.06
N LEU A 435 66.24 -65.51 -11.73
CA LEU A 435 65.15 -64.57 -11.99
C LEU A 435 64.45 -64.14 -10.70
N LEU A 436 64.12 -65.10 -9.82
CA LEU A 436 63.50 -64.82 -8.52
C LEU A 436 64.43 -64.00 -7.63
N ARG A 437 65.71 -64.36 -7.52
CA ARG A 437 66.70 -63.57 -6.76
C ARG A 437 66.89 -62.16 -7.33
N GLY A 438 66.87 -62.01 -8.65
CA GLY A 438 66.92 -60.70 -9.31
C GLY A 438 65.70 -59.83 -8.98
N ARG A 439 64.51 -60.42 -8.95
CA ARG A 439 63.27 -59.73 -8.59
C ARG A 439 63.22 -59.35 -7.10
N ILE A 440 63.66 -60.25 -6.22
CA ILE A 440 63.79 -59.98 -4.78
C ILE A 440 64.74 -58.79 -4.54
N ALA A 441 65.89 -58.75 -5.22
CA ALA A 441 66.85 -57.65 -5.09
C ALA A 441 66.26 -56.29 -5.52
N LEU A 442 65.44 -56.27 -6.58
CA LEU A 442 64.73 -55.07 -7.03
C LEU A 442 63.68 -54.61 -6.01
N VAL A 443 62.89 -55.54 -5.46
CA VAL A 443 61.89 -55.24 -4.44
C VAL A 443 62.55 -54.71 -3.16
N MET A 444 63.63 -55.35 -2.68
CA MET A 444 64.39 -54.89 -1.50
C MET A 444 64.99 -53.50 -1.69
N ARG A 445 65.56 -53.22 -2.87
CA ARG A 445 66.08 -51.89 -3.19
C ARG A 445 64.97 -50.83 -3.14
N LYS A 446 63.79 -51.14 -3.67
CA LYS A 446 62.67 -50.21 -3.70
C LYS A 446 62.06 -49.97 -2.32
N ILE A 447 62.04 -51.00 -1.46
CA ILE A 447 61.69 -50.85 -0.04
C ILE A 447 62.69 -49.91 0.64
N ALA A 448 63.99 -50.10 0.44
CA ALA A 448 65.03 -49.25 1.03
C ALA A 448 64.92 -47.78 0.56
N GLU A 449 64.67 -47.54 -0.73
CA GLU A 449 64.45 -46.19 -1.28
C GLU A 449 63.21 -45.50 -0.66
N ILE A 450 62.13 -46.25 -0.39
CA ILE A 450 60.93 -45.72 0.28
C ILE A 450 61.19 -45.47 1.77
N GLU A 451 61.88 -46.37 2.46
CA GLU A 451 62.24 -46.23 3.87
C GLU A 451 63.20 -45.04 4.09
N GLU A 452 64.17 -44.85 3.19
CA GLU A 452 65.09 -43.70 3.22
C GLU A 452 64.35 -42.38 2.95
N ALA A 453 63.41 -42.37 2.00
CA ALA A 453 62.53 -41.22 1.75
C ALA A 453 61.57 -40.92 2.92
N MET A 454 61.22 -41.93 3.73
CA MET A 454 60.45 -41.75 4.97
C MET A 454 61.32 -41.30 6.15
N ALA A 455 62.60 -41.68 6.19
CA ALA A 455 63.55 -41.36 7.25
C ALA A 455 64.20 -39.97 7.10
N SER A 456 64.27 -39.43 5.87
CA SER A 456 64.70 -38.05 5.61
C SER A 456 63.50 -37.14 5.31
N PRO A 457 62.93 -36.44 6.31
CA PRO A 457 62.07 -35.31 6.04
C PRO A 457 62.96 -34.16 5.55
N GLU A 458 63.18 -34.08 4.25
CA GLU A 458 63.89 -32.95 3.65
C GLU A 458 63.16 -31.65 4.01
N ALA A 459 63.87 -30.78 4.74
CA ALA A 459 63.43 -29.44 5.07
C ALA A 459 63.11 -28.66 3.78
N PRO A 460 62.09 -27.79 3.77
CA PRO A 460 61.80 -26.99 2.59
C PRO A 460 63.02 -26.12 2.28
N ASN A 461 63.62 -26.34 1.12
CA ASN A 461 64.60 -25.45 0.53
C ASN A 461 63.91 -24.11 0.23
N VAL A 462 64.03 -23.17 1.17
CA VAL A 462 63.74 -21.76 0.95
C VAL A 462 64.90 -21.20 0.13
N ALA A 463 64.68 -21.04 -1.17
CA ALA A 463 65.55 -20.24 -2.02
C ALA A 463 64.71 -19.41 -3.01
N ALA A 464 64.72 -18.09 -2.75
CA ALA A 464 64.44 -16.93 -3.60
C ALA A 464 63.06 -16.83 -4.30
#